data_AF-H6NFN7-F1
#
_entry.id   AF-H6NFN7-F1
#
_cell.length_a   1.000
_cell.length_b   1.000
_cell.length_c   1.000
_cell.angle_alpha   90.00
_cell.angle_beta   90.00
_cell.angle_gamma   90.00
#
_symmetry.space_group_name_H-M   'P 1'
#
loop_
_entity.id
_entity.type
_entity.pdbx_description
1 polymer ?
#
loop_
_entity_poly.entity_id
_entity_poly.type
_entity_poly.pdbx_seq_one_letter_code
_entity_poly.pdbx_strand_id
1 'polypeptide(L)'
;MPHQRFQPGNIKPRYAKGHISVFGINSVYPRTPWIAAWWSAAFPGFGHMFIGKYLHGFVLIIWELVVNTQSNLNVGIALSFLGRFEEAKAQINQDWALLYVAVYVYSIWDSYRCAVEIKKSHVLSEVEDAPIAPSDVSFFDVIILDKKNPWAGMLWSLFTPGLGQLYGGSTIVGTFVLAWWIFVCYKAAAVRAWLHSFLGDFSGVHAMVDWKWFLFLPSMYTFAVYQAYASVNESNTLFDIEQVRHLRVRAENLGHLTTNSNNTIQLIATFEFSPFVEMVIHDFEKLGVPSQNIVALPLENLETQIHVIDSIHRVDGRSILDGAMMGGTIFAVLGAIYGLVWRWGPVIWGLLGLAGGFVLGLLVELAVNKKRMTLFAGRKSEVMVQVSCHASLKDHLIKVLKMRKALGYAIKPQ
;
A
#
# COMPACT_ATOMS: atom_id res chain seq x y z
N MET A 1 -15.16 -17.50 -0.22
CA MET A 1 -14.73 -17.83 -1.62
C MET A 1 -15.48 -19.09 -2.06
N PRO A 2 -15.92 -19.27 -3.33
CA PRO A 2 -16.63 -20.49 -3.71
C PRO A 2 -15.68 -21.70 -3.71
N HIS A 3 -16.13 -22.81 -3.15
CA HIS A 3 -15.44 -24.10 -3.14
C HIS A 3 -15.24 -24.64 -4.58
N GLN A 4 -14.10 -24.36 -5.21
CA GLN A 4 -13.69 -25.01 -6.46
C GLN A 4 -12.48 -25.91 -6.22
N ARG A 5 -12.45 -27.05 -6.92
CA ARG A 5 -11.37 -28.04 -6.83
C ARG A 5 -10.04 -27.40 -7.22
N PHE A 6 -9.03 -27.58 -6.38
CA PHE A 6 -7.67 -27.10 -6.59
C PHE A 6 -7.13 -27.65 -7.90
N GLN A 7 -6.56 -26.77 -8.73
CA GLN A 7 -5.78 -27.26 -9.86
C GLN A 7 -4.49 -27.90 -9.30
N PRO A 8 -4.16 -29.13 -9.69
CA PRO A 8 -2.92 -29.77 -9.25
C PRO A 8 -1.73 -28.90 -9.67
N GLY A 9 -0.71 -28.80 -8.81
CA GLY A 9 0.47 -27.93 -8.98
C GLY A 9 1.31 -28.16 -10.25
N ASN A 10 0.92 -29.11 -11.11
CA ASN A 10 1.51 -29.36 -12.42
C ASN A 10 0.97 -28.44 -13.53
N ILE A 11 -0.15 -27.75 -13.31
CA ILE A 11 -0.70 -26.80 -14.30
C ILE A 11 -0.26 -25.38 -13.90
N LYS A 12 0.63 -24.79 -14.69
CA LYS A 12 1.01 -23.39 -14.50
C LYS A 12 -0.23 -22.51 -14.70
N PRO A 13 -0.60 -21.65 -13.73
CA PRO A 13 -1.76 -20.77 -13.89
C PRO A 13 -1.54 -19.85 -15.09
N ARG A 14 -2.62 -19.51 -15.78
CA ARG A 14 -2.61 -18.57 -16.90
C ARG A 14 -2.46 -17.14 -16.39
N TYR A 15 -3.04 -16.83 -15.22
CA TYR A 15 -2.99 -15.50 -14.61
C TYR A 15 -2.13 -15.53 -13.34
N ALA A 16 -1.04 -14.77 -13.33
CA ALA A 16 -0.19 -14.60 -12.15
C ALA A 16 -0.87 -13.66 -11.13
N LYS A 17 -0.70 -13.96 -9.84
CA LYS A 17 -1.23 -13.15 -8.75
C LYS A 17 -0.22 -12.15 -8.19
N GLY A 18 1.03 -12.57 -8.03
CA GLY A 18 2.11 -11.72 -7.58
C GLY A 18 3.47 -12.34 -7.86
N HIS A 19 4.51 -11.52 -7.73
CA HIS A 19 5.89 -11.92 -7.93
C HIS A 19 6.78 -11.26 -6.89
N ILE A 20 7.70 -12.04 -6.34
CA ILE A 20 8.76 -11.58 -5.45
C ILE A 20 10.08 -11.73 -6.21
N SER A 21 10.90 -10.69 -6.18
CA SER A 21 12.24 -10.68 -6.76
C SER A 21 13.11 -9.73 -5.97
N VAL A 22 14.44 -9.80 -6.17
CA VAL A 22 15.45 -8.84 -5.65
C VAL A 22 15.06 -7.36 -5.81
N PHE A 23 14.26 -7.02 -6.82
CA PHE A 23 13.83 -5.65 -7.09
C PHE A 23 12.62 -5.18 -6.27
N GLY A 24 11.95 -6.12 -5.61
CA GLY A 24 10.85 -5.93 -4.71
C GLY A 24 9.66 -6.84 -4.97
N ILE A 25 8.60 -6.61 -4.19
CA ILE A 25 7.31 -7.30 -4.28
C ILE A 25 6.35 -6.50 -5.16
N ASN A 26 5.67 -7.16 -6.08
CA ASN A 26 4.60 -6.56 -6.87
C ASN A 26 3.47 -7.58 -7.09
N SER A 27 2.23 -7.11 -7.11
CA SER A 27 1.07 -7.98 -7.28
C SER A 27 0.00 -7.38 -8.18
N VAL A 28 -0.86 -8.23 -8.70
CA VAL A 28 -2.05 -7.84 -9.45
C VAL A 28 -3.13 -7.50 -8.43
N TYR A 29 -2.93 -6.46 -7.64
CA TYR A 29 -3.88 -6.02 -6.62
C TYR A 29 -4.92 -5.06 -7.23
N PRO A 30 -6.22 -5.26 -6.97
CA PRO A 30 -7.26 -4.40 -7.52
C PRO A 30 -7.19 -3.02 -6.86
N ARG A 31 -6.97 -1.97 -7.65
CA ARG A 31 -7.06 -0.57 -7.23
C ARG A 31 -8.29 0.08 -7.82
N THR A 32 -8.84 1.07 -7.12
CA THR A 32 -9.99 1.82 -7.61
C THR A 32 -9.60 2.67 -8.83
N PRO A 33 -10.21 2.47 -10.02
CA PRO A 33 -9.71 3.06 -11.27
C PRO A 33 -9.65 4.59 -11.31
N TRP A 34 -10.66 5.26 -10.76
CA TRP A 34 -10.70 6.73 -10.76
C TRP A 34 -9.63 7.37 -9.87
N ILE A 35 -9.15 6.64 -8.85
CA ILE A 35 -8.05 7.08 -7.98
C ILE A 35 -6.73 7.00 -8.74
N ALA A 36 -6.52 5.95 -9.52
CA ALA A 36 -5.37 5.84 -10.42
C ALA A 36 -5.36 6.98 -11.45
N ALA A 37 -6.52 7.28 -12.04
CA ALA A 37 -6.68 8.42 -12.96
C ALA A 37 -6.35 9.75 -12.27
N TRP A 38 -6.85 9.97 -11.05
CA TRP A 38 -6.57 11.19 -10.29
C TRP A 38 -5.08 11.35 -9.97
N TRP A 39 -4.39 10.29 -9.56
CA TRP A 39 -2.96 10.37 -9.31
C TRP A 39 -2.17 10.70 -10.59
N SER A 40 -2.54 10.13 -11.74
CA SER A 40 -1.98 10.57 -13.03
C SER A 40 -2.29 12.03 -13.36
N ALA A 41 -3.47 12.53 -12.98
CA ALA A 41 -3.84 13.93 -13.19
C ALA A 41 -3.06 14.89 -12.27
N ALA A 42 -2.74 14.45 -11.06
CA ALA A 42 -1.92 15.21 -10.10
C ALA A 42 -0.44 15.24 -10.51
N PHE A 43 0.05 14.16 -11.12
CA PHE A 43 1.40 14.05 -11.67
C PHE A 43 1.48 12.83 -12.63
N PRO A 44 1.73 13.05 -13.93
CA PRO A 44 1.86 11.95 -14.89
C PRO A 44 2.86 10.88 -14.43
N GLY A 45 2.38 9.62 -14.40
CA GLY A 45 3.14 8.46 -13.94
C GLY A 45 2.79 7.98 -12.52
N PHE A 46 2.20 8.83 -11.66
CA PHE A 46 1.78 8.38 -10.33
C PHE A 46 0.63 7.37 -10.39
N GLY A 47 -0.34 7.55 -11.29
CA GLY A 47 -1.41 6.57 -11.49
C GLY A 47 -0.88 5.19 -11.90
N HIS A 48 0.13 5.14 -12.77
CA HIS A 48 0.79 3.89 -13.17
C HIS A 48 1.60 3.26 -12.02
N MET A 49 2.31 4.08 -11.25
CA MET A 49 3.04 3.62 -10.07
C MET A 49 2.10 3.10 -8.98
N PHE A 50 0.95 3.73 -8.80
CA PHE A 50 -0.08 3.33 -7.84
C PHE A 50 -0.66 1.94 -8.10
N ILE A 51 -0.75 1.54 -9.37
CA ILE A 51 -1.27 0.24 -9.79
C ILE A 51 -0.17 -0.80 -10.05
N GLY A 52 1.06 -0.56 -9.60
CA GLY A 52 2.17 -1.50 -9.75
C GLY A 52 2.81 -1.55 -11.15
N LYS A 53 2.42 -0.66 -12.09
CA LYS A 53 3.06 -0.53 -13.41
C LYS A 53 4.28 0.40 -13.34
N TYR A 54 5.25 0.03 -12.52
CA TYR A 54 6.39 0.88 -12.14
C TYR A 54 7.20 1.40 -13.33
N LEU A 55 7.52 0.58 -14.33
CA LEU A 55 8.28 1.04 -15.50
C LEU A 55 7.57 2.18 -16.24
N HIS A 56 6.25 2.07 -16.44
CA HIS A 56 5.47 3.13 -17.09
C HIS A 56 5.43 4.38 -16.21
N GLY A 57 5.25 4.18 -14.89
CA GLY A 57 5.29 5.26 -13.92
C GLY A 57 6.61 6.04 -13.95
N PHE A 58 7.75 5.35 -13.94
CA PHE A 58 9.07 5.97 -13.97
C PHE A 58 9.30 6.78 -15.25
N VAL A 59 8.97 6.20 -16.41
CA VAL A 59 9.10 6.89 -17.70
C VAL A 59 8.26 8.16 -17.73
N LEU A 60 7.01 8.09 -17.28
CA LEU A 60 6.11 9.24 -17.26
C LEU A 60 6.50 10.30 -16.22
N ILE A 61 7.05 9.91 -15.07
CA ILE A 61 7.57 10.86 -14.07
C ILE A 61 8.77 11.63 -14.63
N ILE A 62 9.70 10.94 -15.28
CA ILE A 62 10.85 11.59 -15.92
C ILE A 62 10.37 12.54 -17.03
N TRP A 63 9.43 12.06 -17.86
CA TRP A 63 8.83 12.87 -18.91
C TRP A 63 8.14 14.12 -18.35
N GLU A 64 7.37 13.99 -17.26
CA GLU A 64 6.71 15.11 -16.58
C GLU A 64 7.72 16.18 -16.17
N LEU A 65 8.78 15.76 -15.46
CA LEU A 65 9.81 16.69 -14.99
C LEU A 65 10.50 17.42 -16.16
N VAL A 66 10.76 16.74 -17.27
CA VAL A 66 11.38 17.34 -18.45
C VAL A 66 10.42 18.30 -19.16
N VAL A 67 9.25 17.83 -19.59
CA VAL A 67 8.34 18.61 -20.44
C VAL A 67 7.71 19.77 -19.66
N ASN A 68 7.34 19.58 -18.40
CA ASN A 68 6.84 20.68 -17.56
C ASN A 68 7.92 21.74 -17.35
N THR A 69 9.18 21.33 -17.13
CA THR A 69 10.30 22.28 -16.96
C THR A 69 10.58 23.10 -18.21
N GLN A 70 10.51 22.48 -19.40
CA GLN A 70 10.72 23.15 -20.69
C GLN A 70 9.55 24.04 -21.10
N SER A 71 8.32 23.65 -20.75
CA SER A 71 7.11 24.44 -21.02
C SER A 71 6.88 25.59 -20.04
N ASN A 72 7.59 25.63 -18.90
CA ASN A 72 7.29 26.48 -17.75
C ASN A 72 5.86 26.29 -17.22
N LEU A 73 5.28 25.10 -17.37
CA LEU A 73 3.87 24.84 -17.07
C LEU A 73 3.52 25.14 -15.60
N ASN A 74 4.32 24.65 -14.65
CA ASN A 74 4.11 24.93 -13.22
C ASN A 74 4.06 26.43 -12.90
N VAL A 75 4.95 27.23 -13.50
CA VAL A 75 4.99 28.68 -13.29
C VAL A 75 3.77 29.35 -13.93
N GLY A 76 3.40 28.93 -15.14
CA GLY A 76 2.18 29.39 -15.81
C GLY A 76 0.92 29.11 -15.00
N ILE A 77 0.81 27.92 -14.39
CA ILE A 77 -0.27 27.56 -13.47
C ILE A 77 -0.29 28.49 -12.26
N ALA A 78 0.84 28.65 -11.57
CA ALA A 78 0.91 29.51 -10.38
C ALA A 78 0.55 30.97 -10.69
N LEU A 79 1.09 31.55 -11.77
CA LEU A 79 0.77 32.90 -12.20
C LEU A 79 -0.72 33.05 -12.53
N SER A 80 -1.32 32.05 -13.18
CA SER A 80 -2.76 32.04 -13.49
C SER A 80 -3.62 32.04 -12.23
N PHE A 81 -3.28 31.22 -11.23
CA PHE A 81 -3.97 31.22 -9.94
C PHE A 81 -3.79 32.52 -9.14
N LEU A 82 -2.68 33.23 -9.36
CA LEU A 82 -2.44 34.57 -8.79
C LEU A 82 -3.11 35.70 -9.59
N GLY A 83 -3.84 35.38 -10.68
CA GLY A 83 -4.49 36.36 -11.54
C GLY A 83 -3.55 37.10 -12.51
N ARG A 84 -2.28 36.68 -12.61
CA ARG A 84 -1.23 37.30 -13.44
C ARG A 84 -1.20 36.65 -14.84
N PHE A 85 -2.34 36.72 -15.55
CA PHE A 85 -2.54 35.97 -16.80
C PHE A 85 -1.59 36.38 -17.94
N GLU A 86 -1.27 37.67 -18.08
CA GLU A 86 -0.35 38.12 -19.14
C GLU A 86 1.08 37.61 -18.91
N GLU A 87 1.53 37.57 -17.65
CA GLU A 87 2.82 36.97 -17.30
C GLU A 87 2.82 35.46 -17.50
N ALA A 88 1.71 34.79 -17.17
CA ALA A 88 1.56 33.36 -17.41
C ALA A 88 1.70 33.03 -18.91
N LYS A 89 1.02 33.78 -19.79
CA LYS A 89 1.12 33.64 -21.25
C LYS A 89 2.53 33.92 -21.75
N ALA A 90 3.20 34.94 -21.20
CA ALA A 90 4.55 35.32 -21.63
C ALA A 90 5.62 34.29 -21.24
N GLN A 91 5.45 33.58 -20.12
CA GLN A 91 6.42 32.60 -19.65
C GLN A 91 6.23 31.20 -20.22
N ILE A 92 5.01 30.81 -20.61
CA ILE A 92 4.74 29.48 -21.16
C ILE A 92 5.41 29.34 -22.53
N ASN A 93 6.21 28.28 -22.68
CA ASN A 93 6.66 27.85 -24.00
C ASN A 93 5.56 27.01 -24.64
N GLN A 94 4.93 27.54 -25.68
CA GLN A 94 3.76 26.96 -26.33
C GLN A 94 4.06 25.61 -27.01
N ASP A 95 5.23 25.45 -27.63
CA ASP A 95 5.59 24.21 -28.34
C ASP A 95 5.63 23.01 -27.37
N TRP A 96 6.33 23.20 -26.25
CA TRP A 96 6.41 22.17 -25.20
C TRP A 96 5.06 21.99 -24.48
N ALA A 97 4.30 23.07 -24.27
CA ALA A 97 2.98 22.99 -23.63
C ALA A 97 1.97 22.22 -24.49
N LEU A 98 1.98 22.37 -25.81
CA LEU A 98 1.11 21.62 -26.70
C LEU A 98 1.47 20.13 -26.72
N LEU A 99 2.76 19.79 -26.66
CA LEU A 99 3.22 18.41 -26.52
C LEU A 99 2.76 17.78 -25.19
N TYR A 100 2.64 18.59 -24.13
CA TYR A 100 2.21 18.14 -22.82
C TYR A 100 0.78 17.59 -22.82
N VAL A 101 -0.16 18.27 -23.49
CA VAL A 101 -1.61 18.00 -23.40
C VAL A 101 -1.95 16.56 -23.76
N ALA A 102 -1.39 16.04 -24.86
CA ALA A 102 -1.71 14.69 -25.35
C ALA A 102 -1.25 13.61 -24.36
N VAL A 103 -0.01 13.71 -23.87
CA VAL A 103 0.55 12.74 -22.91
C VAL A 103 -0.12 12.86 -21.55
N TYR A 104 -0.50 14.07 -21.13
CA TYR A 104 -1.27 14.29 -19.91
C TYR A 104 -2.60 13.53 -19.93
N VAL A 105 -3.42 13.74 -20.97
CA VAL A 105 -4.71 13.04 -21.13
C VAL A 105 -4.52 11.52 -21.27
N TYR A 106 -3.52 11.09 -22.05
CA TYR A 106 -3.17 9.68 -22.19
C TYR A 106 -2.82 9.06 -20.84
N SER A 107 -2.02 9.72 -20.02
CA SER A 107 -1.57 9.18 -18.73
C SER A 107 -2.71 8.95 -17.75
N ILE A 108 -3.75 9.80 -17.79
CA ILE A 108 -4.98 9.69 -16.97
C ILE A 108 -5.85 8.54 -17.48
N TRP A 109 -6.09 8.51 -18.80
CA TRP A 109 -6.92 7.48 -19.41
C TRP A 109 -6.30 6.08 -19.28
N ASP A 110 -5.00 5.95 -19.56
CA ASP A 110 -4.31 4.66 -19.54
C ASP A 110 -4.18 4.10 -18.11
N SER A 111 -3.92 4.94 -17.10
CA SER A 111 -3.86 4.45 -15.71
C SER A 111 -5.23 3.94 -15.23
N TYR A 112 -6.32 4.64 -15.59
CA TYR A 112 -7.69 4.17 -15.33
C TYR A 112 -7.96 2.83 -16.02
N ARG A 113 -7.69 2.75 -17.34
CA ARG A 113 -7.91 1.53 -18.14
C ARG A 113 -7.09 0.36 -17.58
N CYS A 114 -5.82 0.59 -17.25
CA CYS A 114 -4.95 -0.43 -16.67
C CYS A 114 -5.48 -0.92 -15.31
N ALA A 115 -5.98 -0.04 -14.44
CA ALA A 115 -6.60 -0.43 -13.17
C ALA A 115 -7.79 -1.38 -13.36
N VAL A 116 -8.62 -1.13 -14.39
CA VAL A 116 -9.75 -2.01 -14.75
C VAL A 116 -9.26 -3.39 -15.20
N GLU A 117 -8.24 -3.45 -16.05
CA GLU A 117 -7.70 -4.72 -16.54
C GLU A 117 -6.97 -5.52 -15.45
N ILE A 118 -6.22 -4.85 -14.57
CA ILE A 118 -5.58 -5.47 -13.40
C ILE A 118 -6.64 -6.11 -12.51
N LYS A 119 -7.76 -5.42 -12.25
CA LYS A 119 -8.87 -5.98 -11.48
C LYS A 119 -9.42 -7.26 -12.10
N LYS A 120 -9.59 -7.32 -13.43
CA LYS A 120 -10.04 -8.55 -14.12
C LYS A 120 -9.01 -9.67 -13.95
N SER A 121 -7.72 -9.38 -14.15
CA SER A 121 -6.64 -10.35 -13.98
C SER A 121 -6.54 -10.87 -12.55
N HIS A 122 -6.75 -10.01 -11.54
CA HIS A 122 -6.81 -10.40 -10.14
C HIS A 122 -7.89 -11.46 -9.91
N VAL A 123 -9.13 -11.16 -10.32
CA VAL A 123 -10.27 -12.09 -10.17
C VAL A 123 -10.00 -13.43 -10.86
N LEU A 124 -9.39 -13.42 -12.05
CA LEU A 124 -9.04 -14.66 -12.76
C LEU A 124 -7.93 -15.44 -12.02
N SER A 125 -6.94 -14.77 -11.44
CA SER A 125 -5.88 -15.42 -10.63
C SER A 125 -6.42 -16.00 -9.32
N GLU A 126 -7.49 -15.43 -8.75
CA GLU A 126 -8.21 -15.98 -7.60
C GLU A 126 -8.98 -17.25 -7.99
N VAL A 127 -9.64 -17.26 -9.15
CA VAL A 127 -10.36 -18.45 -9.66
C VAL A 127 -9.41 -19.61 -9.97
N GLU A 128 -8.22 -19.32 -10.50
CA GLU A 128 -7.19 -20.33 -10.78
C GLU A 128 -6.41 -20.75 -9.53
N ASP A 129 -6.65 -20.14 -8.36
CA ASP A 129 -5.88 -20.33 -7.13
C ASP A 129 -4.36 -20.26 -7.37
N ALA A 130 -3.93 -19.21 -8.09
CA ALA A 130 -2.56 -19.07 -8.52
C ALA A 130 -1.58 -18.99 -7.32
N PRO A 131 -0.51 -19.81 -7.28
CA PRO A 131 0.49 -19.76 -6.22
C PRO A 131 1.22 -18.43 -6.15
N ILE A 132 1.60 -18.05 -4.94
CA ILE A 132 2.52 -16.96 -4.64
C ILE A 132 3.70 -17.58 -3.87
N ALA A 133 4.92 -17.19 -4.20
CA ALA A 133 6.09 -17.60 -3.41
C ALA A 133 6.15 -16.77 -2.12
N PRO A 134 6.35 -17.39 -0.93
CA PRO A 134 6.42 -16.65 0.33
C PRO A 134 7.74 -15.90 0.53
N SER A 135 8.80 -16.29 -0.20
CA SER A 135 10.11 -15.65 -0.13
C SER A 135 10.93 -15.92 -1.38
N ASP A 136 11.86 -15.01 -1.67
CA ASP A 136 12.93 -15.19 -2.65
C ASP A 136 14.26 -14.78 -2.00
N VAL A 137 15.28 -15.64 -2.13
CA VAL A 137 16.59 -15.43 -1.52
C VAL A 137 17.65 -15.50 -2.61
N SER A 138 18.38 -14.41 -2.75
CA SER A 138 19.46 -14.27 -3.72
C SER A 138 20.75 -13.84 -3.03
N PHE A 139 21.85 -13.77 -3.79
CA PHE A 139 23.11 -13.17 -3.30
C PHE A 139 22.94 -11.69 -2.90
N PHE A 140 22.04 -10.96 -3.57
CA PHE A 140 21.90 -9.52 -3.41
C PHE A 140 20.88 -9.11 -2.35
N ASP A 141 19.87 -9.94 -2.07
CA ASP A 141 18.79 -9.58 -1.16
C ASP A 141 18.04 -10.82 -0.61
N VAL A 142 17.40 -10.63 0.54
CA VAL A 142 16.54 -11.61 1.24
C VAL A 142 15.15 -10.99 1.34
N ILE A 143 14.22 -11.45 0.51
CA ILE A 143 12.88 -10.89 0.45
C ILE A 143 11.89 -11.93 0.91
N ILE A 144 11.15 -11.58 1.96
CA ILE A 144 10.16 -12.43 2.59
C ILE A 144 8.85 -11.64 2.58
N LEU A 145 7.76 -12.30 2.22
CA LEU A 145 6.43 -11.77 2.36
C LEU A 145 6.09 -11.77 3.85
N ASP A 146 6.00 -10.59 4.45
CA ASP A 146 5.78 -10.41 5.88
C ASP A 146 4.69 -9.36 6.17
N LYS A 147 4.04 -9.52 7.33
CA LYS A 147 3.06 -8.55 7.82
C LYS A 147 3.76 -7.32 8.40
N LYS A 148 3.46 -6.15 7.85
CA LYS A 148 4.03 -4.85 8.21
C LYS A 148 2.96 -3.86 8.67
N ASN A 149 3.35 -2.83 9.42
CA ASN A 149 2.43 -1.77 9.84
C ASN A 149 2.31 -0.70 8.73
N PRO A 150 1.14 -0.51 8.12
CA PRO A 150 0.95 0.47 7.03
C PRO A 150 1.24 1.91 7.46
N TRP A 151 0.93 2.25 8.72
CA TRP A 151 1.19 3.57 9.28
C TRP A 151 2.68 3.85 9.45
N ALA A 152 3.48 2.83 9.71
CA ALA A 152 4.94 2.98 9.75
C ALA A 152 5.47 3.31 8.35
N GLY A 153 4.98 2.65 7.30
CA GLY A 153 5.31 2.99 5.92
C GLY A 153 4.94 4.44 5.56
N MET A 154 3.73 4.85 5.93
CA MET A 154 3.28 6.24 5.77
C MET A 154 4.20 7.25 6.48
N LEU A 155 4.52 6.98 7.76
CA LEU A 155 5.34 7.86 8.59
C LEU A 155 6.77 8.01 8.05
N TRP A 156 7.37 6.93 7.57
CA TRP A 156 8.71 6.99 6.97
C TRP A 156 8.74 7.82 5.69
N SER A 157 7.73 7.70 4.83
CA SER A 157 7.59 8.56 3.65
C SER A 157 7.22 10.01 3.97
N LEU A 158 6.60 10.26 5.13
CA LEU A 158 6.33 11.61 5.62
C LEU A 158 7.64 12.33 5.98
N PHE A 159 8.58 11.64 6.63
CA PHE A 159 9.89 12.22 6.89
C PHE A 159 10.69 12.41 5.61
N THR A 160 10.77 11.35 4.81
CA THR A 160 11.55 11.35 3.58
C THR A 160 10.86 10.45 2.54
N PRO A 161 10.24 11.03 1.49
CA PRO A 161 9.68 10.28 0.38
C PRO A 161 10.65 9.22 -0.15
N GLY A 162 10.17 7.98 -0.27
CA GLY A 162 10.96 6.82 -0.69
C GLY A 162 11.26 5.84 0.45
N LEU A 163 11.41 6.31 1.69
CA LEU A 163 11.72 5.40 2.82
C LEU A 163 10.56 4.45 3.15
N GLY A 164 9.31 4.90 3.04
CA GLY A 164 8.14 4.04 3.26
C GLY A 164 8.01 2.93 2.22
N GLN A 165 8.42 3.21 0.98
CA GLN A 165 8.47 2.21 -0.10
C GLN A 165 9.56 1.17 0.13
N LEU A 166 10.73 1.59 0.64
CA LEU A 166 11.79 0.67 1.05
C LEU A 166 11.33 -0.22 2.21
N TYR A 167 10.65 0.36 3.21
CA TYR A 167 10.03 -0.40 4.30
C TYR A 167 9.02 -1.43 3.78
N GLY A 168 8.22 -1.07 2.78
CA GLY A 168 7.26 -1.98 2.13
C GLY A 168 7.90 -3.12 1.33
N GLY A 169 9.21 -3.09 1.09
CA GLY A 169 9.92 -4.12 0.30
C GLY A 169 9.95 -3.85 -1.20
N SER A 170 9.70 -2.61 -1.64
CA SER A 170 9.82 -2.20 -3.05
C SER A 170 11.10 -1.39 -3.28
N THR A 171 12.25 -2.07 -3.34
CA THR A 171 13.58 -1.45 -3.38
C THR A 171 13.77 -0.48 -4.55
N ILE A 172 13.42 -0.88 -5.77
CA ILE A 172 13.55 0.01 -6.94
C ILE A 172 12.67 1.25 -6.79
N VAL A 173 11.41 1.06 -6.40
CA VAL A 173 10.42 2.14 -6.29
C VAL A 173 10.85 3.14 -5.22
N GLY A 174 11.25 2.64 -4.04
CA GLY A 174 11.71 3.51 -2.96
C GLY A 174 12.96 4.29 -3.32
N THR A 175 13.93 3.64 -3.97
CA THR A 175 15.16 4.32 -4.43
C THR A 175 14.86 5.38 -5.47
N PHE A 176 13.98 5.08 -6.45
CA PHE A 176 13.57 6.03 -7.48
C PHE A 176 12.87 7.26 -6.86
N VAL A 177 11.87 7.04 -6.00
CA VAL A 177 11.13 8.12 -5.34
C VAL A 177 12.07 8.98 -4.49
N LEU A 178 12.97 8.35 -3.73
CA LEU A 178 13.96 9.05 -2.91
C LEU A 178 14.90 9.92 -3.76
N ALA A 179 15.49 9.35 -4.82
CA ALA A 179 16.42 10.05 -5.69
C ALA A 179 15.77 11.28 -6.36
N TRP A 180 14.56 11.12 -6.89
CA TRP A 180 13.84 12.22 -7.55
C TRP A 180 13.33 13.25 -6.55
N TRP A 181 12.90 12.84 -5.36
CA TRP A 181 12.56 13.79 -4.30
C TRP A 181 13.77 14.63 -3.89
N ILE A 182 14.94 14.02 -3.68
CA ILE A 182 16.19 14.75 -3.38
C ILE A 182 16.52 15.73 -4.52
N PHE A 183 16.44 15.27 -5.77
CA PHE A 183 16.73 16.09 -6.94
C PHE A 183 15.81 17.31 -7.02
N VAL A 184 14.48 17.13 -6.89
CA VAL A 184 13.51 18.23 -6.96
C VAL A 184 13.68 19.17 -5.76
N CYS A 185 13.90 18.64 -4.55
CA CYS A 185 14.19 19.46 -3.37
C CYS A 185 15.44 20.33 -3.55
N TYR A 186 16.48 19.77 -4.16
CA TYR A 186 17.70 20.52 -4.48
C TYR A 186 17.42 21.64 -5.49
N LYS A 187 16.76 21.32 -6.61
CA LYS A 187 16.42 22.29 -7.66
C LYS A 187 15.48 23.40 -7.18
N ALA A 188 14.57 23.07 -6.26
CA ALA A 188 13.63 24.02 -5.65
C ALA A 188 14.23 24.84 -4.50
N ALA A 189 15.47 24.55 -4.07
CA ALA A 189 16.04 25.03 -2.81
C ALA A 189 15.13 24.77 -1.59
N ALA A 190 14.33 23.70 -1.63
CA ALA A 190 13.23 23.48 -0.69
C ALA A 190 13.69 23.25 0.75
N VAL A 191 14.79 22.52 0.94
CA VAL A 191 15.36 22.27 2.29
C VAL A 191 15.88 23.56 2.92
N ARG A 192 16.47 24.45 2.10
CA ARG A 192 16.92 25.77 2.59
C ARG A 192 15.73 26.66 2.90
N ALA A 193 14.72 26.67 2.02
CA ALA A 193 13.47 27.40 2.24
C ALA A 193 12.77 26.94 3.52
N TRP A 194 12.77 25.63 3.79
CA TRP A 194 12.29 25.05 5.04
C TRP A 194 13.05 25.61 6.24
N LEU A 195 14.39 25.51 6.24
CA LEU A 195 15.21 26.02 7.34
C LEU A 195 14.96 27.51 7.63
N HIS A 196 14.98 28.37 6.60
CA HIS A 196 14.74 29.80 6.78
C HIS A 196 13.32 30.12 7.23
N SER A 197 12.31 29.36 6.78
CA SER A 197 10.93 29.49 7.27
C SER A 197 10.84 29.20 8.78
N PHE A 198 11.59 28.21 9.28
CA PHE A 198 11.65 27.90 10.72
C PHE A 198 12.41 28.96 11.54
N LEU A 199 13.40 29.63 10.94
CA LEU A 199 14.12 30.74 11.55
C LEU A 199 13.34 32.06 11.49
N GLY A 200 12.19 32.09 10.80
CA GLY A 200 11.37 33.29 10.62
C GLY A 200 11.87 34.26 9.54
N ASP A 201 12.88 33.89 8.76
CA ASP A 201 13.40 34.67 7.64
C ASP A 201 12.61 34.41 6.35
N PHE A 202 11.37 34.92 6.32
CA PHE A 202 10.49 34.71 5.18
C PHE A 202 10.88 35.52 3.94
N SER A 203 11.50 36.70 4.14
CA SER A 203 11.98 37.53 3.03
C SER A 203 13.04 36.79 2.20
N GLY A 204 13.98 36.11 2.86
CA GLY A 204 14.95 35.26 2.19
C GLY A 204 14.29 34.08 1.45
N VAL A 205 13.23 33.49 2.02
CA VAL A 205 12.50 32.35 1.42
C VAL A 205 11.94 32.69 0.04
N HIS A 206 11.30 33.86 -0.11
CA HIS A 206 10.73 34.26 -1.42
C HIS A 206 11.79 34.45 -2.51
N ALA A 207 13.00 34.88 -2.14
CA ALA A 207 14.08 35.10 -3.08
C ALA A 207 14.81 33.79 -3.47
N MET A 208 14.81 32.78 -2.60
CA MET A 208 15.57 31.54 -2.83
C MET A 208 14.77 30.42 -3.51
N VAL A 209 13.44 30.40 -3.35
CA VAL A 209 12.60 29.31 -3.86
C VAL A 209 12.46 29.45 -5.37
N ASP A 210 12.84 28.40 -6.10
CA ASP A 210 12.52 28.29 -7.52
C ASP A 210 11.08 27.78 -7.67
N TRP A 211 10.19 28.63 -8.18
CA TRP A 211 8.76 28.35 -8.30
C TRP A 211 8.48 27.15 -9.20
N LYS A 212 9.25 26.99 -10.28
CA LYS A 212 9.07 25.94 -11.28
C LYS A 212 9.26 24.57 -10.64
N TRP A 213 10.33 24.41 -9.87
CA TRP A 213 10.66 23.15 -9.21
C TRP A 213 9.88 22.91 -7.92
N PHE A 214 9.61 23.97 -7.16
CA PHE A 214 8.90 23.86 -5.88
C PHE A 214 7.49 23.28 -6.06
N LEU A 215 6.80 23.62 -7.15
CA LEU A 215 5.42 23.21 -7.39
C LEU A 215 5.25 21.73 -7.77
N PHE A 216 6.34 20.99 -8.02
CA PHE A 216 6.27 19.53 -8.10
C PHE A 216 6.12 18.87 -6.72
N LEU A 217 6.62 19.52 -5.66
CA LEU A 217 6.73 18.92 -4.33
C LEU A 217 5.40 18.53 -3.68
N PRO A 218 4.32 19.34 -3.73
CA PRO A 218 3.06 18.96 -3.09
C PRO A 218 2.53 17.61 -3.57
N SER A 219 2.45 17.40 -4.89
CA SER A 219 2.00 16.12 -5.48
C SER A 219 2.99 15.00 -5.17
N MET A 220 4.30 15.21 -5.36
CA MET A 220 5.32 14.18 -5.08
C MET A 220 5.31 13.72 -3.63
N TYR A 221 5.22 14.67 -2.70
CA TYR A 221 5.24 14.40 -1.27
C TYR A 221 3.99 13.63 -0.83
N THR A 222 2.81 14.12 -1.19
CA THR A 222 1.54 13.47 -0.83
C THR A 222 1.40 12.09 -1.46
N PHE A 223 1.80 11.94 -2.72
CA PHE A 223 1.78 10.64 -3.38
C PHE A 223 2.71 9.64 -2.70
N ALA A 224 3.95 10.03 -2.39
CA ALA A 224 4.90 9.13 -1.75
C ALA A 224 4.43 8.66 -0.37
N VAL A 225 3.77 9.53 0.40
CA VAL A 225 3.16 9.19 1.69
C VAL A 225 2.02 8.17 1.51
N TYR A 226 1.08 8.48 0.60
CA TYR A 226 -0.07 7.61 0.36
C TYR A 226 0.31 6.27 -0.26
N GLN A 227 1.19 6.28 -1.27
CA GLN A 227 1.58 5.07 -1.98
C GLN A 227 2.33 4.10 -1.05
N ALA A 228 3.13 4.59 -0.10
CA ALA A 228 3.78 3.74 0.90
C ALA A 228 2.76 3.06 1.83
N TYR A 229 1.74 3.80 2.29
CA TYR A 229 0.63 3.23 3.06
C TYR A 229 -0.11 2.16 2.24
N ALA A 230 -0.44 2.48 0.99
CA ALA A 230 -1.22 1.63 0.10
C ALA A 230 -0.46 0.35 -0.31
N SER A 231 0.86 0.42 -0.51
CA SER A 231 1.68 -0.73 -0.90
C SER A 231 1.91 -1.70 0.26
N VAL A 232 2.09 -1.20 1.49
CA VAL A 232 2.20 -2.05 2.68
C VAL A 232 0.89 -2.82 2.92
N ASN A 233 -0.26 -2.15 2.78
CA ASN A 233 -1.56 -2.81 2.87
C ASN A 233 -1.76 -3.90 1.79
N GLU A 234 -1.30 -3.64 0.57
CA GLU A 234 -1.32 -4.63 -0.50
C GLU A 234 -0.44 -5.84 -0.18
N SER A 235 0.80 -5.62 0.26
CA SER A 235 1.73 -6.70 0.63
C SER A 235 1.18 -7.54 1.79
N ASN A 236 0.58 -6.89 2.79
CA ASN A 236 -0.12 -7.57 3.87
C ASN A 236 -1.28 -8.44 3.37
N THR A 237 -2.06 -7.95 2.41
CA THR A 237 -3.17 -8.72 1.85
C THR A 237 -2.66 -9.90 1.02
N LEU A 238 -1.56 -9.71 0.29
CA LEU A 238 -0.91 -10.77 -0.46
C LEU A 238 -0.41 -11.89 0.47
N PHE A 239 0.14 -11.53 1.64
CA PHE A 239 0.51 -12.49 2.69
C PHE A 239 -0.69 -13.34 3.14
N ASP A 240 -1.83 -12.71 3.41
CA ASP A 240 -3.03 -13.45 3.84
C ASP A 240 -3.49 -14.44 2.78
N ILE A 241 -3.53 -14.01 1.52
CA ILE A 241 -3.95 -14.86 0.40
C ILE A 241 -3.01 -16.06 0.26
N GLU A 242 -1.69 -15.83 0.37
CA GLU A 242 -0.68 -16.89 0.31
C GLU A 242 -0.88 -17.89 1.47
N GLN A 243 -1.02 -17.41 2.71
CA GLN A 243 -1.18 -18.28 3.87
C GLN A 243 -2.51 -19.04 3.87
N VAL A 244 -3.62 -18.39 3.47
CA VAL A 244 -4.93 -19.03 3.28
C VAL A 244 -4.81 -20.21 2.32
N ARG A 245 -4.14 -20.00 1.18
CA ARG A 245 -3.93 -21.03 0.17
C ARG A 245 -3.04 -22.15 0.71
N HIS A 246 -1.92 -21.81 1.37
CA HIS A 246 -1.02 -22.80 1.96
C HIS A 246 -1.74 -23.74 2.93
N LEU A 247 -2.50 -23.18 3.87
CA LEU A 247 -3.25 -23.96 4.87
C LEU A 247 -4.34 -24.82 4.23
N ARG A 248 -5.03 -24.30 3.22
CA ARG A 248 -6.10 -25.04 2.52
C ARG A 248 -5.56 -26.22 1.72
N VAL A 249 -4.49 -26.01 0.96
CA VAL A 249 -3.80 -27.08 0.22
C VAL A 249 -3.27 -28.15 1.18
N ARG A 250 -2.71 -27.74 2.32
CA ARG A 250 -2.26 -28.68 3.36
C ARG A 250 -3.42 -29.51 3.90
N ALA A 251 -4.56 -28.89 4.22
CA ALA A 251 -5.72 -29.57 4.79
C ALA A 251 -6.30 -30.63 3.84
N GLU A 252 -6.37 -30.32 2.53
CA GLU A 252 -6.84 -31.27 1.53
C GLU A 252 -5.89 -32.45 1.34
N ASN A 253 -4.58 -32.19 1.25
CA ASN A 253 -3.58 -33.24 1.06
C ASN A 253 -3.52 -34.24 2.22
N LEU A 254 -3.88 -33.81 3.43
CA LEU A 254 -3.82 -34.67 4.61
C LEU A 254 -5.06 -35.53 4.83
N GLY A 255 -6.15 -35.32 4.05
CA GLY A 255 -7.34 -36.18 4.08
C GLY A 255 -7.79 -36.53 5.50
N HIS A 256 -8.08 -35.51 6.31
CA HIS A 256 -8.21 -35.60 7.76
C HIS A 256 -9.04 -36.81 8.25
N LEU A 257 -8.39 -37.74 8.93
CA LEU A 257 -9.02 -38.87 9.61
C LEU A 257 -9.26 -38.50 11.07
N THR A 258 -10.53 -38.45 11.48
CA THR A 258 -10.87 -38.34 12.90
C THR A 258 -10.64 -39.70 13.54
N THR A 259 -9.51 -39.87 14.24
CA THR A 259 -9.26 -41.10 15.00
C THR A 259 -10.01 -41.01 16.33
N ASN A 260 -11.12 -41.76 16.44
CA ASN A 260 -11.81 -41.98 17.70
C ASN A 260 -11.02 -43.02 18.51
N SER A 261 -10.08 -42.57 19.33
CA SER A 261 -9.39 -43.43 20.31
C SER A 261 -9.72 -42.99 21.72
N ASN A 262 -9.84 -43.94 22.65
CA ASN A 262 -10.00 -43.62 24.06
C ASN A 262 -8.78 -42.81 24.56
N ASN A 263 -9.03 -41.77 25.37
CA ASN A 263 -8.03 -40.88 25.99
C ASN A 263 -7.43 -39.76 25.11
N THR A 264 -8.07 -39.40 24.00
CA THR A 264 -7.71 -38.20 23.20
C THR A 264 -8.36 -36.94 23.72
N ILE A 265 -7.59 -35.85 23.74
CA ILE A 265 -8.10 -34.50 23.95
C ILE A 265 -8.07 -33.74 22.63
N GLN A 266 -9.07 -32.88 22.43
CA GLN A 266 -9.12 -31.98 21.28
C GLN A 266 -8.88 -30.55 21.76
N LEU A 267 -7.76 -29.98 21.30
CA LEU A 267 -7.38 -28.62 21.60
C LEU A 267 -7.63 -27.75 20.37
N ILE A 268 -8.33 -26.64 20.55
CA ILE A 268 -8.64 -25.68 19.47
C ILE A 268 -7.99 -24.36 19.86
N ALA A 269 -7.19 -23.79 18.97
CA ALA A 269 -6.55 -22.50 19.15
C ALA A 269 -6.88 -21.58 17.98
N THR A 270 -6.85 -20.29 18.26
CA THR A 270 -7.13 -19.24 17.28
C THR A 270 -5.92 -18.35 17.11
N PHE A 271 -5.67 -17.94 15.87
CA PHE A 271 -4.54 -17.12 15.48
C PHE A 271 -4.99 -16.02 14.50
N GLU A 272 -4.21 -14.95 14.45
CA GLU A 272 -4.19 -14.02 13.31
C GLU A 272 -3.29 -14.60 12.21
N PHE A 273 -3.45 -14.15 10.98
CA PHE A 273 -2.52 -14.51 9.91
C PHE A 273 -1.08 -14.09 10.29
N SER A 274 -0.22 -15.09 10.41
CA SER A 274 1.18 -14.90 10.80
C SER A 274 2.00 -16.17 10.55
N PRO A 275 3.32 -16.06 10.36
CA PRO A 275 4.19 -17.24 10.25
C PRO A 275 4.16 -18.13 11.50
N PHE A 276 3.70 -17.60 12.65
CA PHE A 276 3.56 -18.39 13.88
C PHE A 276 2.58 -19.55 13.74
N VAL A 277 1.58 -19.46 12.87
CA VAL A 277 0.66 -20.58 12.58
C VAL A 277 1.45 -21.79 12.06
N GLU A 278 2.27 -21.58 11.04
CA GLU A 278 3.10 -22.63 10.44
C GLU A 278 4.15 -23.16 11.42
N MET A 279 4.76 -22.27 12.21
CA MET A 279 5.70 -22.67 13.26
C MET A 279 5.02 -23.54 14.33
N VAL A 280 3.78 -23.24 14.73
CA VAL A 280 3.01 -24.04 15.69
C VAL A 280 2.72 -25.42 15.14
N ILE A 281 2.30 -25.52 13.87
CA ILE A 281 2.05 -26.80 13.21
C ILE A 281 3.32 -27.65 13.25
N HIS A 282 4.46 -27.07 12.85
CA HIS A 282 5.74 -27.79 12.89
C HIS A 282 6.15 -28.17 14.33
N ASP A 283 5.99 -27.29 15.31
CA ASP A 283 6.33 -27.57 16.70
C ASP A 283 5.46 -28.72 17.26
N PHE A 284 4.18 -28.81 16.87
CA PHE A 284 3.30 -29.92 17.24
C PHE A 284 3.73 -31.24 16.61
N GLU A 285 4.13 -31.24 15.34
CA GLU A 285 4.68 -32.42 14.65
C GLU A 285 5.97 -32.90 15.32
N LYS A 286 6.86 -31.98 15.73
CA LYS A 286 8.08 -32.28 16.47
C LYS A 286 7.82 -32.90 17.85
N LEU A 287 6.70 -32.56 18.49
CA LEU A 287 6.27 -33.14 19.76
C LEU A 287 5.64 -34.54 19.60
N GLY A 288 5.56 -35.07 18.37
CA GLY A 288 5.06 -36.42 18.08
C GLY A 288 3.57 -36.48 17.73
N VAL A 289 2.92 -35.34 17.46
CA VAL A 289 1.54 -35.33 16.96
C VAL A 289 1.55 -35.63 15.45
N PRO A 290 0.79 -36.65 14.98
CA PRO A 290 0.70 -36.92 13.55
C PRO A 290 0.11 -35.73 12.78
N SER A 291 0.67 -35.40 11.61
CA SER A 291 0.22 -34.26 10.79
C SER A 291 -1.27 -34.29 10.45
N GLN A 292 -1.86 -35.49 10.30
CA GLN A 292 -3.28 -35.71 10.04
C GLN A 292 -4.20 -35.24 11.17
N ASN A 293 -3.68 -35.26 12.41
CA ASN A 293 -4.40 -34.84 13.62
C ASN A 293 -4.29 -33.33 13.87
N ILE A 294 -3.54 -32.60 13.03
CA ILE A 294 -3.38 -31.15 13.09
C ILE A 294 -4.14 -30.54 11.91
N VAL A 295 -5.31 -29.98 12.22
CA VAL A 295 -6.17 -29.27 11.27
C VAL A 295 -5.93 -27.78 11.46
N ALA A 296 -5.47 -27.10 10.41
CA ALA A 296 -5.34 -25.65 10.42
C ALA A 296 -6.15 -25.10 9.24
N LEU A 297 -7.18 -24.31 9.54
CA LEU A 297 -8.10 -23.78 8.53
C LEU A 297 -8.26 -22.27 8.70
N PRO A 298 -8.19 -21.51 7.60
CA PRO A 298 -8.56 -20.11 7.62
C PRO A 298 -10.07 -19.97 7.88
N LEU A 299 -10.43 -19.00 8.71
CA LEU A 299 -11.80 -18.65 9.06
C LEU A 299 -12.30 -17.56 8.09
N GLU A 300 -13.50 -17.73 7.56
CA GLU A 300 -14.15 -16.68 6.79
C GLU A 300 -14.86 -15.70 7.75
N ASN A 301 -14.46 -14.43 7.70
CA ASN A 301 -15.14 -13.37 8.46
C ASN A 301 -16.52 -13.08 7.84
N LEU A 302 -17.58 -13.25 8.62
CA LEU A 302 -18.96 -12.99 8.19
C LEU A 302 -19.29 -11.49 8.06
N GLU A 303 -18.47 -10.60 8.65
CA GLU A 303 -18.71 -9.16 8.67
C GLU A 303 -17.68 -8.37 7.84
N THR A 304 -18.19 -7.64 6.84
CA THR A 304 -17.49 -6.62 6.03
C THR A 304 -17.67 -5.22 6.65
N GLN A 305 -17.31 -5.04 7.93
CA GLN A 305 -17.28 -3.69 8.52
C GLN A 305 -16.03 -2.92 8.07
N ILE A 306 -16.18 -1.63 7.82
CA ILE A 306 -15.11 -0.73 7.36
C ILE A 306 -14.48 -0.08 8.62
N HIS A 307 -13.16 -0.19 8.84
CA HIS A 307 -12.52 0.40 10.02
C HIS A 307 -11.67 1.63 9.67
N VAL A 308 -11.85 2.76 10.36
CA VAL A 308 -11.16 4.05 10.10
C VAL A 308 -9.63 3.91 10.21
N ILE A 309 -9.18 3.21 11.26
CA ILE A 309 -7.78 2.87 11.47
C ILE A 309 -7.63 1.43 11.00
N ASP A 310 -7.11 1.28 9.78
CA ASP A 310 -7.08 -0.03 9.12
C ASP A 310 -6.10 -0.96 9.85
N SER A 311 -6.59 -2.12 10.28
CA SER A 311 -5.77 -3.24 10.69
C SER A 311 -5.72 -4.23 9.54
N ILE A 312 -4.69 -4.14 8.71
CA ILE A 312 -3.98 -5.26 8.07
C ILE A 312 -4.77 -6.14 7.06
N HIS A 313 -6.11 -6.01 6.91
CA HIS A 313 -6.95 -6.98 6.18
C HIS A 313 -8.03 -6.33 5.28
N ARG A 314 -7.63 -5.82 4.10
CA ARG A 314 -8.58 -5.27 3.12
C ARG A 314 -8.36 -5.80 1.70
N VAL A 315 -9.32 -6.59 1.21
CA VAL A 315 -9.31 -7.17 -0.16
C VAL A 315 -10.11 -6.31 -1.16
N ASP A 316 -10.83 -5.29 -0.70
CA ASP A 316 -11.79 -4.53 -1.53
C ASP A 316 -11.17 -3.41 -2.40
N GLY A 317 -9.86 -3.15 -2.30
CA GLY A 317 -9.16 -2.18 -3.16
C GLY A 317 -9.55 -0.70 -2.99
N ARG A 318 -10.39 -0.38 -2.00
CA ARG A 318 -10.72 0.97 -1.55
C ARG A 318 -9.87 1.28 -0.33
N SER A 319 -9.42 2.52 -0.14
CA SER A 319 -8.76 2.96 1.09
C SER A 319 -9.56 4.13 1.69
N ILE A 320 -9.59 4.25 3.03
CA ILE A 320 -10.33 5.34 3.71
C ILE A 320 -9.57 6.67 3.63
N LEU A 321 -8.30 6.61 3.23
CA LEU A 321 -7.45 7.77 3.07
C LEU A 321 -7.48 8.31 1.64
N ASP A 322 -8.32 7.76 0.76
CA ASP A 322 -8.33 8.12 -0.65
C ASP A 322 -8.76 9.57 -0.82
N GLY A 323 -9.93 9.94 -0.29
CA GLY A 323 -10.41 11.31 -0.31
C GLY A 323 -9.55 12.27 0.51
N ALA A 324 -9.03 11.81 1.64
CA ALA A 324 -8.15 12.59 2.51
C ALA A 324 -6.84 12.98 1.79
N MET A 325 -6.16 12.03 1.17
CA MET A 325 -4.90 12.30 0.46
C MET A 325 -5.13 13.15 -0.79
N MET A 326 -6.22 12.92 -1.51
CA MET A 326 -6.62 13.75 -2.65
C MET A 326 -6.86 15.22 -2.27
N GLY A 327 -7.66 15.43 -1.22
CA GLY A 327 -7.91 16.76 -0.68
C GLY A 327 -6.61 17.40 -0.21
N GLY A 328 -5.80 16.66 0.55
CA GLY A 328 -4.49 17.11 1.00
C GLY A 328 -3.60 17.61 -0.14
N THR A 329 -3.51 16.88 -1.25
CA THR A 329 -2.72 17.29 -2.42
C THR A 329 -3.24 18.58 -3.05
N ILE A 330 -4.55 18.69 -3.28
CA ILE A 330 -5.16 19.88 -3.92
C ILE A 330 -4.86 21.13 -3.08
N PHE A 331 -5.16 21.07 -1.78
CA PHE A 331 -4.95 22.21 -0.89
C PHE A 331 -3.47 22.48 -0.62
N ALA A 332 -2.60 21.46 -0.66
CA ALA A 332 -1.16 21.67 -0.57
C ALA A 332 -0.61 22.42 -1.80
N VAL A 333 -1.09 22.11 -3.01
CA VAL A 333 -0.73 22.86 -4.23
C VAL A 333 -1.22 24.30 -4.13
N LEU A 334 -2.49 24.52 -3.77
CA LEU A 334 -3.02 25.88 -3.62
C LEU A 334 -2.29 26.67 -2.53
N GLY A 335 -2.04 26.04 -1.38
CA GLY A 335 -1.27 26.62 -0.29
C GLY A 335 0.15 26.97 -0.69
N ALA A 336 0.82 26.11 -1.48
CA ALA A 336 2.12 26.41 -2.05
C ALA A 336 2.05 27.63 -2.98
N ILE A 337 1.11 27.66 -3.93
CA ILE A 337 0.95 28.76 -4.90
C ILE A 337 0.73 30.11 -4.20
N TYR A 338 -0.26 30.19 -3.30
CA TYR A 338 -0.52 31.45 -2.59
C TYR A 338 0.60 31.79 -1.60
N GLY A 339 1.22 30.78 -1.01
CA GLY A 339 2.38 30.93 -0.14
C GLY A 339 3.63 31.48 -0.83
N LEU A 340 3.74 31.39 -2.17
CA LEU A 340 4.81 32.05 -2.92
C LEU A 340 4.76 33.58 -2.81
N VAL A 341 3.59 34.14 -2.47
CA VAL A 341 3.36 35.59 -2.29
C VAL A 341 3.08 35.94 -0.82
N TRP A 342 2.46 35.04 -0.05
CA TRP A 342 2.11 35.30 1.34
C TRP A 342 3.30 35.21 2.29
N ARG A 343 3.23 36.01 3.36
CA ARG A 343 4.33 36.26 4.31
C ARG A 343 4.99 35.02 4.90
N TRP A 344 4.29 33.91 5.12
CA TRP A 344 4.88 32.72 5.76
C TRP A 344 5.60 31.78 4.77
N GLY A 345 5.62 32.17 3.49
CA GLY A 345 6.28 31.42 2.45
C GLY A 345 5.48 30.20 1.98
N PRO A 346 5.94 29.58 0.87
CA PRO A 346 5.22 28.50 0.19
C PRO A 346 5.27 27.18 0.96
N VAL A 347 6.26 27.01 1.83
CA VAL A 347 6.43 25.81 2.66
C VAL A 347 5.32 25.70 3.72
N ILE A 348 5.18 26.74 4.55
CA ILE A 348 4.22 26.71 5.68
C ILE A 348 2.80 26.67 5.15
N TRP A 349 2.46 27.51 4.17
CA TRP A 349 1.12 27.51 3.59
C TRP A 349 0.81 26.23 2.82
N GLY A 350 1.79 25.63 2.15
CA GLY A 350 1.65 24.30 1.55
C GLY A 350 1.31 23.22 2.58
N LEU A 351 1.96 23.24 3.75
CA LEU A 351 1.65 22.28 4.83
C LEU A 351 0.32 22.54 5.53
N LEU A 352 -0.06 23.79 5.75
CA LEU A 352 -1.37 24.13 6.30
C LEU A 352 -2.47 23.72 5.32
N GLY A 353 -2.26 23.94 4.02
CA GLY A 353 -3.11 23.45 2.96
C GLY A 353 -3.21 21.92 2.98
N LEU A 354 -2.09 21.21 3.08
CA LEU A 354 -2.06 19.75 3.21
C LEU A 354 -2.93 19.27 4.38
N ALA A 355 -2.70 19.80 5.58
CA ALA A 355 -3.41 19.38 6.78
C ALA A 355 -4.91 19.68 6.70
N GLY A 356 -5.28 20.90 6.26
CA GLY A 356 -6.68 21.30 6.09
C GLY A 356 -7.40 20.48 5.02
N GLY A 357 -6.75 20.27 3.88
CA GLY A 357 -7.26 19.44 2.79
C GLY A 357 -7.42 17.98 3.17
N PHE A 358 -6.49 17.44 3.97
CA PHE A 358 -6.58 16.08 4.49
C PHE A 358 -7.79 15.91 5.40
N VAL A 359 -7.98 16.81 6.37
CA VAL A 359 -9.13 16.78 7.28
C VAL A 359 -10.44 16.93 6.51
N LEU A 360 -10.52 17.88 5.58
CA LEU A 360 -11.71 18.08 4.76
C LEU A 360 -12.04 16.84 3.91
N GLY A 361 -11.03 16.27 3.24
CA GLY A 361 -11.19 15.06 2.44
C GLY A 361 -11.66 13.87 3.27
N LEU A 362 -11.11 13.70 4.47
CA LEU A 362 -11.54 12.66 5.40
C LEU A 362 -12.99 12.88 5.87
N LEU A 363 -13.38 14.11 6.20
CA LEU A 363 -14.75 14.45 6.60
C LEU A 363 -15.76 14.16 5.48
N VAL A 364 -15.43 14.49 4.23
CA VAL A 364 -16.27 14.16 3.06
C VAL A 364 -16.41 12.65 2.92
N GLU A 365 -15.32 11.91 3.03
CA GLU A 365 -15.34 10.46 2.91
C GLU A 365 -16.14 9.78 4.04
N LEU A 366 -16.02 10.26 5.28
CA LEU A 366 -16.81 9.81 6.41
C LEU A 366 -18.31 10.14 6.24
N ALA A 367 -18.63 11.32 5.70
CA ALA A 367 -20.01 11.74 5.47
C ALA A 367 -20.70 10.87 4.40
N VAL A 368 -19.97 10.49 3.34
CA VAL A 368 -20.46 9.61 2.27
C VAL A 368 -20.63 8.16 2.77
N ASN A 369 -19.77 7.70 3.68
CA ASN A 369 -19.75 6.31 4.16
C ASN A 369 -20.46 6.06 5.51
N LYS A 370 -21.32 6.99 5.95
CA LYS A 370 -21.99 7.08 7.27
C LYS A 370 -22.62 5.82 7.89
N LYS A 371 -22.76 4.70 7.18
CA LYS A 371 -23.43 3.47 7.64
C LYS A 371 -22.53 2.24 7.87
N ARG A 372 -21.20 2.34 7.71
CA ARG A 372 -20.33 1.14 7.74
C ARG A 372 -19.06 1.24 8.60
N MET A 373 -18.88 2.31 9.39
CA MET A 373 -17.59 2.60 9.99
C MET A 373 -17.54 2.47 11.51
N THR A 374 -16.62 1.64 12.01
CA THR A 374 -16.20 1.60 13.42
C THR A 374 -14.75 2.07 13.54
N LEU A 375 -14.41 2.81 14.60
CA LEU A 375 -13.14 3.54 14.69
C LEU A 375 -11.90 2.64 14.86
N PHE A 376 -12.08 1.52 15.56
CA PHE A 376 -11.00 0.59 15.89
C PHE A 376 -11.37 -0.81 15.41
N ALA A 377 -10.44 -1.46 14.72
CA ALA A 377 -10.54 -2.88 14.46
C ALA A 377 -10.07 -3.66 15.70
N GLY A 378 -10.91 -4.55 16.22
CA GLY A 378 -10.48 -5.54 17.22
C GLY A 378 -9.63 -6.63 16.57
N ARG A 379 -8.77 -7.30 17.35
CA ARG A 379 -8.06 -8.50 16.90
C ARG A 379 -9.08 -9.58 16.51
N LYS A 380 -9.02 -10.05 15.27
CA LYS A 380 -9.94 -11.07 14.74
C LYS A 380 -9.24 -12.43 14.75
N SER A 381 -10.01 -13.47 15.08
CA SER A 381 -9.56 -14.85 14.88
C SER A 381 -9.68 -15.18 13.41
N GLU A 382 -8.56 -15.39 12.73
CA GLU A 382 -8.50 -15.59 11.28
C GLU A 382 -8.09 -17.00 10.90
N VAL A 383 -7.37 -17.69 11.77
CA VAL A 383 -6.97 -19.08 11.58
C VAL A 383 -7.35 -19.89 12.80
N MET A 384 -8.06 -20.99 12.57
CA MET A 384 -8.34 -21.99 13.59
C MET A 384 -7.36 -23.16 13.43
N VAL A 385 -6.62 -23.45 14.50
CA VAL A 385 -5.76 -24.63 14.60
C VAL A 385 -6.37 -25.58 15.61
N GLN A 386 -6.84 -26.73 15.13
CA GLN A 386 -7.36 -27.82 15.93
C GLN A 386 -6.36 -28.98 15.95
N VAL A 387 -6.08 -29.49 17.13
CA VAL A 387 -5.18 -30.62 17.36
C VAL A 387 -5.87 -31.70 18.17
N SER A 388 -5.78 -32.94 17.70
CA SER A 388 -6.19 -34.12 18.46
C SER A 388 -4.94 -34.86 18.96
N CYS A 389 -4.77 -34.95 20.28
CA CYS A 389 -3.57 -35.54 20.86
C CYS A 389 -3.87 -36.33 22.14
N HIS A 390 -2.91 -37.14 22.58
CA HIS A 390 -2.99 -37.84 23.86
C HIS A 390 -2.89 -36.84 25.03
N ALA A 391 -3.57 -37.13 26.14
CA ALA A 391 -3.66 -36.24 27.31
C ALA A 391 -2.28 -35.85 27.91
N SER A 392 -1.26 -36.68 27.75
CA SER A 392 0.11 -36.43 28.24
C SER A 392 0.82 -35.26 27.54
N LEU A 393 0.46 -34.96 26.30
CA LEU A 393 1.09 -33.87 25.52
C LEU A 393 0.45 -32.51 25.79
N LYS A 394 -0.69 -32.48 26.49
CA LYS A 394 -1.52 -31.28 26.71
C LYS A 394 -0.73 -30.04 27.14
N ASP A 395 0.01 -30.15 28.24
CA ASP A 395 0.67 -28.98 28.85
C ASP A 395 1.82 -28.45 27.97
N HIS A 396 2.50 -29.35 27.26
CA HIS A 396 3.53 -28.99 26.30
C HIS A 396 2.93 -28.23 25.11
N LEU A 397 1.81 -28.69 24.55
CA LEU A 397 1.13 -28.01 23.44
C LEU A 397 0.61 -26.63 23.87
N ILE A 398 0.02 -26.51 25.07
CA ILE A 398 -0.43 -25.21 25.60
C ILE A 398 0.74 -24.23 25.74
N LYS A 399 1.92 -24.71 26.17
CA LYS A 399 3.13 -23.88 26.25
C LYS A 399 3.56 -23.38 24.87
N VAL A 400 3.51 -24.24 23.85
CA VAL A 400 3.81 -23.85 22.46
C VAL A 400 2.83 -22.79 21.94
N LEU A 401 1.53 -22.95 22.17
CA LEU A 401 0.52 -21.96 21.77
C LEU A 401 0.78 -20.58 22.37
N LYS A 402 1.12 -20.53 23.66
CA LYS A 402 1.45 -19.28 24.35
C LYS A 402 2.72 -18.64 23.79
N MET A 403 3.76 -19.45 23.57
CA MET A 403 5.02 -18.99 22.98
C MET A 403 4.82 -18.43 21.57
N ARG A 404 3.87 -18.99 20.81
CA ARG A 404 3.57 -18.62 19.42
C ARG A 404 2.40 -17.63 19.29
N LYS A 405 2.05 -16.94 20.38
CA LYS A 405 1.08 -15.83 20.42
C LYS A 405 -0.33 -16.20 19.90
N ALA A 406 -0.83 -17.38 20.24
CA ALA A 406 -2.24 -17.69 20.02
C ALA A 406 -3.14 -16.64 20.69
N LEU A 407 -4.23 -16.24 20.02
CA LEU A 407 -5.20 -15.28 20.56
C LEU A 407 -5.99 -15.88 21.73
N GLY A 408 -6.29 -17.17 21.63
CA GLY A 408 -6.99 -17.94 22.64
C GLY A 408 -6.98 -19.42 22.29
N TYR A 409 -7.25 -20.27 23.28
CA TYR A 409 -7.41 -21.70 23.09
C TYR A 409 -8.57 -22.24 23.94
N ALA A 410 -9.20 -23.30 23.45
CA ALA A 410 -10.25 -24.06 24.12
C ALA A 410 -9.85 -25.54 24.13
N ILE A 411 -10.22 -26.23 25.21
CA ILE A 411 -10.00 -27.66 25.36
C ILE A 411 -11.37 -28.31 25.38
N LYS A 412 -11.62 -29.19 24.41
CA LYS A 412 -12.82 -30.02 24.39
C LYS A 412 -12.45 -31.39 25.01
N PRO A 413 -13.04 -31.74 26.17
CA PRO A 413 -12.98 -33.12 26.65
C PRO A 413 -13.79 -34.00 25.68
N GLN A 414 -13.22 -35.13 25.27
CA GLN A 414 -13.91 -36.15 24.48
C GLN A 414 -14.46 -37.25 25.38
#